data_AF-O74702-F1
#
_entry.id   AF-O74702-F1
#
_cell.length_a   1.000
_cell.length_b   1.000
_cell.length_c   1.000
_cell.angle_alpha   90.00
_cell.angle_beta   90.00
_cell.angle_gamma   90.00
#
_symmetry.space_group_name_H-M   'P 1'
#
loop_
_entity.id
_entity.type
_entity.pdbx_description
1 polymer ?
#
loop_
_entity_poly.entity_id
_entity_poly.type
_entity_poly.pdbx_seq_one_letter_code
_entity_poly.pdbx_strand_id
1 'polypeptide(L)'
;MLKLLCLLLPLVAVSASPIDLGSQKDYLVLDLPGLSHLSETQRPTMHAGLLPLNLSFVADDDTEYFFWRFSKQDVDRADIVFWLNGGPGCSSMDGALMELGPFVINPKQEVEYNEGTWVEAADVVFVDQPGGTGFSSTTNYLTELTEVADGFVTFLARYFHLFPADVYKKFTLGGESYAGQYVPYILKAIMDDLKSDSGQLPKELYLKGALIGNGWIDPNEQSLSYLEFFIKKELIDIHGSYMPGLLQQQEKCQNLINHSSGEASESQISYSACEKILNDALRFTRDKKAPLDQQCINMYDYTLRDTYPSCGMSWPPYLPDVTAFLQKKSVLEALHLDSSASWSECSARVGSHLKNKISVPSVDILPDLLQEIPIILFNGDHDIICNCIGTERMIDKLEFNGDQGFTEGTEYIPWFYNEVNVGKVISERNLTYVRVYNSSHMVPFDNTPVSRGLLDIYFDNFEDVEYNNVSGIATPVYDVDKNITYIDSNDPRLQNGPKSSSTDDSAAHGNPFFYYVFELFVIVLLLCGLVYLYQYYSNSAPHSILADKHKKKSKNKSKNVRFLDDLESNLDLDNTDDKKDNSVMSKLLSSMGYQAQEPYKPLDKGANADLDIEMDSHGTSEK
;
A
#
# COMPACT_ATOMS: atom_id res chain seq x y z
N MET A 1 -21.66 33.96 60.48
CA MET A 1 -20.36 34.23 59.82
C MET A 1 -19.54 32.93 59.74
N LEU A 2 -20.04 31.93 59.02
CA LEU A 2 -19.39 30.64 58.84
C LEU A 2 -19.94 30.04 57.55
N LYS A 3 -19.34 30.39 56.40
CA LYS A 3 -19.55 29.82 55.04
C LYS A 3 -18.80 30.69 54.02
N LEU A 4 -17.46 30.64 54.04
CA LEU A 4 -16.62 31.04 52.91
C LEU A 4 -15.20 30.49 53.07
N LEU A 5 -15.06 29.17 53.18
CA LEU A 5 -13.74 28.52 53.17
C LEU A 5 -13.88 27.15 52.50
N CYS A 6 -14.05 27.17 51.18
CA CYS A 6 -13.92 26.00 50.32
C CYS A 6 -13.35 26.47 48.98
N LEU A 7 -12.29 25.77 48.55
CA LEU A 7 -11.75 25.73 47.18
C LEU A 7 -10.76 26.84 46.80
N LEU A 8 -9.57 26.77 47.42
CA LEU A 8 -8.30 27.03 46.73
C LEU A 8 -7.49 25.73 46.82
N LEU A 9 -7.88 24.74 46.01
CA LEU A 9 -6.97 23.66 45.64
C LEU A 9 -6.13 24.20 44.47
N PRO A 10 -4.80 24.27 44.59
CA PRO A 10 -3.99 24.61 43.43
C PRO A 10 -4.19 23.49 42.42
N LEU A 11 -4.56 23.87 41.20
CA LEU A 11 -4.46 23.01 40.04
C LEU A 11 -2.96 22.71 39.91
N VAL A 12 -2.49 21.62 40.51
CA VAL A 12 -1.17 21.07 40.22
C VAL A 12 -1.31 20.54 38.81
N ALA A 13 -1.05 21.40 37.82
CA ALA A 13 -0.67 20.94 36.50
C ALA A 13 0.55 20.06 36.73
N VAL A 14 0.35 18.75 36.67
CA VAL A 14 1.43 17.79 36.55
C VAL A 14 2.04 18.10 35.19
N SER A 15 3.02 19.01 35.16
CA SER A 15 3.88 19.15 34.00
C SER A 15 4.59 17.81 33.88
N ALA A 16 4.15 16.97 32.95
CA ALA A 16 4.93 15.82 32.53
C ALA A 16 6.34 16.36 32.24
N SER A 17 7.35 15.80 32.90
CA SER A 17 8.73 16.17 32.62
C SER A 17 8.95 16.06 31.11
N PRO A 18 9.57 17.05 30.46
CA PRO A 18 9.85 16.97 29.04
C PRO A 18 10.60 15.65 28.77
N ILE A 19 10.10 14.89 27.81
CA ILE A 19 10.72 13.62 27.40
C ILE A 19 12.13 13.95 26.91
N ASP A 20 13.14 13.32 27.50
CA ASP A 20 14.52 13.47 27.05
C ASP A 20 14.69 12.66 25.76
N LEU A 21 14.71 13.36 24.63
CA LEU A 21 14.92 12.76 23.31
C LEU A 21 16.41 12.58 22.99
N GLY A 22 17.32 13.01 23.88
CA GLY A 22 18.75 13.05 23.59
C GLY A 22 19.13 14.13 22.58
N SER A 23 20.22 13.90 21.85
CA SER A 23 20.76 14.78 20.82
C SER A 23 20.85 14.07 19.47
N GLN A 24 20.97 14.82 18.37
CA GLN A 24 21.13 14.25 17.02
C GLN A 24 22.28 13.23 16.95
N LYS A 25 23.36 13.44 17.72
CA LYS A 25 24.51 12.53 17.73
C LYS A 25 24.16 11.14 18.25
N ASP A 26 23.16 11.04 19.11
CA ASP A 26 22.72 9.77 19.69
C ASP A 26 21.97 8.91 18.66
N TYR A 27 21.56 9.49 17.53
CA TYR A 27 20.90 8.79 16.42
C TYR A 27 21.81 8.61 15.20
N LEU A 28 23.06 9.09 15.24
CA LEU A 28 23.95 9.09 14.07
C LEU A 28 24.35 7.66 13.68
N VAL A 29 24.04 7.23 12.46
CA VAL A 29 24.45 5.92 11.93
C VAL A 29 25.81 6.08 11.25
N LEU A 30 26.83 5.45 11.83
CA LEU A 30 28.23 5.63 11.41
C LEU A 30 28.73 4.56 10.43
N ASP A 31 28.22 3.34 10.52
CA ASP A 31 28.69 2.22 9.72
C ASP A 31 27.55 1.23 9.44
N LEU A 32 27.61 0.59 8.28
CA LEU A 32 26.72 -0.49 7.86
C LEU A 32 27.53 -1.49 7.03
N PRO A 33 27.20 -2.79 7.05
CA PRO A 33 27.82 -3.77 6.16
C PRO A 33 27.78 -3.28 4.70
N GLY A 34 28.94 -3.17 4.04
CA GLY A 34 29.06 -2.68 2.67
C GLY A 34 29.40 -1.18 2.52
N LEU A 35 29.15 -0.36 3.54
CA LEU A 35 29.27 1.11 3.43
C LEU A 35 30.70 1.57 3.12
N SER A 36 31.70 0.85 3.64
CA SER A 36 33.12 1.13 3.40
C SER A 36 33.57 0.90 1.95
N HIS A 37 32.79 0.16 1.14
CA HIS A 37 33.06 -0.04 -0.29
C HIS A 37 32.58 1.14 -1.15
N LEU A 38 31.67 1.97 -0.63
CA LEU A 38 31.12 3.12 -1.36
C LEU A 38 32.08 4.32 -1.30
N SER A 39 32.03 5.16 -2.34
CA SER A 39 32.77 6.42 -2.36
C SER A 39 32.20 7.43 -1.34
N GLU A 40 32.99 8.44 -0.94
CA GLU A 40 32.53 9.49 -0.03
C GLU A 40 31.27 10.19 -0.53
N THR A 41 31.16 10.47 -1.84
CA THR A 41 30.01 11.14 -2.45
C THR A 41 28.74 10.31 -2.47
N GLN A 42 28.87 8.98 -2.36
CA GLN A 42 27.74 8.04 -2.29
C GLN A 42 27.28 7.77 -0.85
N ARG A 43 28.02 8.25 0.17
CA ARG A 43 27.68 8.05 1.57
C ARG A 43 26.87 9.23 2.11
N PRO A 44 25.56 9.09 2.35
CA PRO A 44 24.78 10.12 3.03
C PRO A 44 25.17 10.25 4.51
N THR A 45 24.81 11.38 5.10
CA THR A 45 24.65 11.47 6.56
C THR A 45 23.34 10.80 6.95
N MET A 46 23.40 9.94 7.96
CA MET A 46 22.30 9.07 8.36
C MET A 46 21.98 9.23 9.84
N HIS A 47 20.70 9.34 10.16
CA HIS A 47 20.23 9.26 11.55
C HIS A 47 19.09 8.26 11.66
N ALA A 48 19.15 7.34 12.60
CA ALA A 48 18.11 6.35 12.82
C ALA A 48 17.89 6.09 14.31
N GLY A 49 16.70 5.61 14.66
CA GLY A 49 16.38 5.17 16.01
C GLY A 49 14.91 5.33 16.36
N LEU A 50 14.56 4.98 17.59
CA LEU A 50 13.21 5.07 18.13
C LEU A 50 12.97 6.45 18.74
N LEU A 51 11.83 7.07 18.41
CA LEU A 51 11.33 8.27 19.07
C LEU A 51 10.08 7.93 19.91
N PRO A 52 10.13 8.13 21.24
CA PRO A 52 8.96 7.95 22.09
C PRO A 52 7.91 9.02 21.84
N LEU A 53 6.66 8.60 21.64
CA LEU A 53 5.55 9.50 21.34
C LEU A 53 4.84 9.97 22.61
N ASN A 54 4.50 9.03 23.50
CA ASN A 54 3.68 9.26 24.70
C ASN A 54 2.34 9.93 24.33
N LEU A 55 1.57 9.21 23.51
CA LEU A 55 0.30 9.65 22.94
C LEU A 55 -0.70 9.98 24.04
N SER A 56 -1.09 11.25 24.14
CA SER A 56 -1.95 11.73 25.23
C SER A 56 -3.36 11.12 25.27
N PHE A 57 -3.80 10.52 24.16
CA PHE A 57 -5.09 9.85 24.02
C PHE A 57 -5.04 8.34 24.31
N VAL A 58 -3.85 7.79 24.54
CA VAL A 58 -3.63 6.39 24.94
C VAL A 58 -3.17 6.37 26.40
N ALA A 59 -3.88 5.63 27.24
CA ALA A 59 -3.50 5.50 28.65
C ALA A 59 -2.23 4.63 28.78
N ASP A 60 -1.25 5.12 29.54
CA ASP A 60 0.05 4.45 29.74
C ASP A 60 0.74 4.10 28.41
N ASP A 61 0.71 5.03 27.44
CA ASP A 61 1.29 4.85 26.12
C ASP A 61 2.79 4.56 26.16
N ASP A 62 3.18 3.49 25.47
CA ASP A 62 4.56 3.05 25.26
C ASP A 62 4.94 3.04 23.77
N THR A 63 4.22 3.79 22.95
CA THR A 63 4.42 3.81 21.51
C THR A 63 5.70 4.57 21.14
N GLU A 64 6.54 3.93 20.35
CA GLU A 64 7.76 4.53 19.79
C GLU A 64 7.79 4.31 18.28
N TYR A 65 8.08 5.37 17.52
CA TYR A 65 8.25 5.25 16.06
C TYR A 65 9.72 5.19 15.70
N PHE A 66 10.09 4.19 14.91
CA PHE A 66 11.39 4.12 14.27
C PHE A 66 11.41 5.03 13.05
N PHE A 67 12.48 5.80 12.91
CA PHE A 67 12.75 6.59 11.71
C PHE A 67 14.16 6.32 11.20
N TRP A 68 14.35 6.54 9.90
CA TRP A 68 15.67 6.60 9.28
C TRP A 68 15.75 7.78 8.31
N ARG A 69 16.51 8.80 8.71
CA ARG A 69 16.77 10.04 7.98
C ARG A 69 18.05 9.91 7.17
N PHE A 70 18.01 10.34 5.91
CA PHE A 70 19.14 10.44 4.99
C PHE A 70 19.26 11.86 4.45
N SER A 71 20.48 12.40 4.47
CA SER A 71 20.82 13.67 3.82
C SER A 71 22.15 13.56 3.11
N LYS A 72 22.31 14.21 1.96
CA LYS A 72 23.58 14.19 1.23
C LYS A 72 24.65 14.95 2.02
N GLN A 73 25.87 14.38 2.10
CA GLN A 73 26.99 15.06 2.77
C GLN A 73 27.36 16.35 2.02
N ASP A 74 27.70 17.40 2.78
CA ASP A 74 28.15 18.70 2.29
C ASP A 74 27.17 19.43 1.34
N VAL A 75 25.91 18.98 1.27
CA VAL A 75 24.85 19.61 0.48
C VAL A 75 23.66 19.88 1.39
N ASP A 76 23.38 21.15 1.65
CA ASP A 76 22.18 21.55 2.37
C ASP A 76 20.99 21.62 1.40
N ARG A 77 20.15 20.57 1.42
CA ARG A 77 18.94 20.49 0.58
C ARG A 77 17.83 21.34 1.18
N ALA A 78 17.18 22.14 0.32
CA ALA A 78 16.07 23.00 0.73
C ALA A 78 14.75 22.22 0.95
N ASP A 79 14.66 21.01 0.44
CA ASP A 79 13.45 20.18 0.45
C ASP A 79 13.69 18.93 1.31
N ILE A 80 12.66 18.52 2.06
CA ILE A 80 12.64 17.30 2.87
C ILE A 80 11.36 16.51 2.58
N VAL A 81 11.52 15.21 2.36
CA VAL A 81 10.43 14.28 2.10
C VAL A 81 10.33 13.29 3.25
N PHE A 82 9.16 13.15 3.84
CA PHE A 82 8.85 12.03 4.73
C PHE A 82 8.15 10.96 3.91
N TRP A 83 8.61 9.72 3.97
CA TRP A 83 8.07 8.62 3.19
C TRP A 83 7.42 7.56 4.07
N LEU A 84 6.21 7.13 3.66
CA LEU A 84 5.40 6.14 4.34
C LEU A 84 5.03 4.99 3.39
N ASN A 85 5.43 3.77 3.71
CA ASN A 85 4.84 2.59 3.06
C ASN A 85 3.45 2.28 3.65
N GLY A 86 2.72 1.40 2.98
CA GLY A 86 1.31 1.13 3.26
C GLY A 86 1.05 -0.09 4.14
N GLY A 87 0.44 -1.12 3.54
CA GLY A 87 -0.07 -2.31 4.21
C GLY A 87 -1.60 -2.31 4.33
N PRO A 88 -2.19 -1.91 5.48
CA PRO A 88 -1.59 -1.20 6.63
C PRO A 88 -0.62 -2.04 7.46
N GLY A 89 0.41 -1.37 8.01
CA GLY A 89 1.40 -1.97 8.88
C GLY A 89 2.64 -2.52 8.18
N CYS A 90 2.92 -2.10 6.95
CA CYS A 90 4.17 -2.42 6.25
C CYS A 90 5.24 -1.36 6.52
N SER A 91 6.47 -1.82 6.69
CA SER A 91 7.61 -1.00 7.11
C SER A 91 8.02 -0.03 6.01
N SER A 92 8.36 1.20 6.39
CA SER A 92 8.95 2.17 5.46
C SER A 92 10.42 1.88 5.14
N MET A 93 10.96 0.79 5.69
CA MET A 93 12.27 0.26 5.29
C MET A 93 12.24 -0.38 3.90
N ASP A 94 11.06 -0.73 3.39
CA ASP A 94 10.89 -1.11 1.99
C ASP A 94 11.27 0.08 1.09
N GLY A 95 10.66 1.23 1.37
CA GLY A 95 11.02 2.53 0.79
C GLY A 95 12.53 2.82 0.86
N ALA A 96 13.12 2.55 2.02
CA ALA A 96 14.51 2.89 2.31
C ALA A 96 15.55 1.97 1.65
N LEU A 97 15.24 0.68 1.48
CA LEU A 97 16.22 -0.36 1.14
C LEU A 97 15.90 -1.16 -0.13
N MET A 98 14.72 -0.95 -0.73
CA MET A 98 14.32 -1.61 -1.98
C MET A 98 13.85 -0.62 -3.05
N GLU A 99 13.43 0.57 -2.66
CA GLU A 99 12.79 1.53 -3.55
C GLU A 99 13.67 2.77 -3.80
N LEU A 100 13.45 3.84 -3.04
CA LEU A 100 13.96 5.19 -3.33
C LEU A 100 15.07 5.68 -2.39
N GLY A 101 15.34 4.93 -1.32
CA GLY A 101 16.44 5.22 -0.41
C GLY A 101 17.82 5.09 -1.07
N PRO A 102 18.88 5.54 -0.40
CA PRO A 102 20.22 5.64 -1.00
C PRO A 102 20.91 4.28 -1.17
N PHE A 103 20.33 3.22 -0.62
CA PHE A 103 20.91 1.88 -0.67
C PHE A 103 19.90 0.85 -1.13
N VAL A 104 20.41 -0.16 -1.82
CA VAL A 104 19.75 -1.47 -1.97
C VAL A 104 20.59 -2.54 -1.28
N ILE A 105 19.98 -3.66 -0.92
CA ILE A 105 20.68 -4.75 -0.24
C ILE A 105 21.05 -5.85 -1.24
N ASN A 106 22.34 -6.15 -1.34
CA ASN A 106 22.84 -7.21 -2.21
C ASN A 106 22.75 -8.61 -1.54
N PRO A 107 22.95 -9.72 -2.27
CA PRO A 107 22.91 -11.08 -1.72
C PRO A 107 23.92 -11.40 -0.61
N LYS A 108 24.94 -10.56 -0.41
CA LYS A 108 25.89 -10.67 0.70
C LYS A 108 25.38 -9.95 1.95
N GLN A 109 24.17 -9.39 1.90
CA GLN A 109 23.55 -8.58 2.94
C GLN A 109 24.46 -7.39 3.27
N GLU A 110 24.88 -6.69 2.23
CA GLU A 110 25.67 -5.46 2.27
C GLU A 110 24.91 -4.37 1.51
N VAL A 111 25.04 -3.12 1.95
CA VAL A 111 24.51 -1.97 1.23
C VAL A 111 25.28 -1.76 -0.07
N GLU A 112 24.54 -1.52 -1.14
CA GLU A 112 25.01 -1.06 -2.43
C GLU A 112 24.31 0.24 -2.77
N TYR A 113 25.02 1.18 -3.41
CA TYR A 113 24.46 2.51 -3.68
C TYR A 113 23.34 2.43 -4.73
N ASN A 114 22.22 3.09 -4.44
CA ASN A 114 21.11 3.25 -5.36
C ASN A 114 21.29 4.54 -6.17
N GLU A 115 21.75 4.42 -7.41
CA GLU A 115 22.04 5.56 -8.29
C GLU A 115 20.80 6.44 -8.58
N GLY A 116 19.60 5.85 -8.54
CA GLY A 116 18.34 6.57 -8.74
C GLY A 116 17.76 7.20 -7.47
N THR A 117 18.47 7.16 -6.34
CA THR A 117 17.92 7.56 -5.04
C THR A 117 17.32 8.97 -5.04
N TRP A 118 16.21 9.12 -4.33
CA TRP A 118 15.56 10.42 -4.09
C TRP A 118 16.40 11.34 -3.19
N VAL A 119 17.38 10.79 -2.46
CA VAL A 119 18.34 11.56 -1.65
C VAL A 119 19.19 12.52 -2.51
N GLU A 120 19.26 12.28 -3.82
CA GLU A 120 19.87 13.23 -4.76
C GLU A 120 19.05 14.51 -4.93
N ALA A 121 17.73 14.50 -4.73
CA ALA A 121 16.87 15.66 -4.92
C ALA A 121 16.45 16.33 -3.59
N ALA A 122 16.29 15.55 -2.52
CA ALA A 122 15.82 16.04 -1.22
C ALA A 122 16.48 15.27 -0.06
N ASP A 123 16.38 15.80 1.17
CA ASP A 123 16.54 14.94 2.34
C ASP A 123 15.32 14.01 2.44
N VAL A 124 15.53 12.76 2.86
CA VAL A 124 14.44 11.77 2.94
C VAL A 124 14.41 11.14 4.33
N VAL A 125 13.22 11.05 4.91
CA VAL A 125 12.97 10.43 6.22
C VAL A 125 11.95 9.31 6.05
N PHE A 126 12.38 8.07 6.26
CA PHE A 126 11.51 6.92 6.28
C PHE A 126 11.00 6.69 7.69
N VAL A 127 9.69 6.47 7.86
CA VAL A 127 9.08 6.33 9.19
C VAL A 127 8.25 5.06 9.24
N ASP A 128 8.60 4.15 10.14
CA ASP A 128 7.78 2.98 10.42
C ASP A 128 6.56 3.42 11.26
N GLN A 129 5.36 3.30 10.69
CA GLN A 129 4.13 3.71 11.37
C GLN A 129 2.94 2.89 10.87
N PRO A 130 1.87 2.72 11.66
CA PRO A 130 1.74 3.10 13.07
C PRO A 130 2.53 2.16 14.00
N GLY A 131 2.39 2.32 15.32
CA GLY A 131 3.10 1.49 16.31
C GLY A 131 2.88 0.00 16.06
N GLY A 132 3.97 -0.78 16.14
CA GLY A 132 3.96 -2.21 15.82
C GLY A 132 4.26 -2.54 14.35
N THR A 133 4.64 -1.55 13.54
CA THR A 133 5.09 -1.69 12.14
C THR A 133 6.62 -1.68 12.07
N GLY A 134 7.24 -2.59 11.32
CA GLY A 134 8.70 -2.65 11.19
C GLY A 134 9.41 -2.69 12.55
N PHE A 135 10.23 -1.69 12.85
CA PHE A 135 10.90 -1.54 14.14
C PHE A 135 10.10 -0.73 15.18
N SER A 136 9.03 -0.06 14.79
CA SER A 136 8.18 0.72 15.71
C SER A 136 7.46 -0.19 16.70
N SER A 137 7.42 0.23 17.96
CA SER A 137 6.87 -0.54 19.07
C SER A 137 5.55 0.06 19.57
N THR A 138 4.66 -0.80 20.09
CA THR A 138 3.49 -0.39 20.89
C THR A 138 2.89 -1.60 21.58
N THR A 139 2.29 -1.40 22.75
CA THR A 139 1.34 -2.37 23.33
C THR A 139 -0.12 -2.03 23.01
N ASN A 140 -0.40 -0.83 22.50
CA ASN A 140 -1.74 -0.30 22.24
C ASN A 140 -1.91 0.03 20.75
N TYR A 141 -2.29 -0.97 19.95
CA TYR A 141 -2.54 -0.78 18.51
C TYR A 141 -3.69 0.20 18.27
N LEU A 142 -3.45 1.20 17.42
CA LEU A 142 -4.43 2.20 17.02
C LEU A 142 -5.54 1.60 16.17
N THR A 143 -6.74 2.18 16.25
CA THR A 143 -7.95 1.62 15.64
C THR A 143 -8.60 2.51 14.59
N GLU A 144 -8.25 3.80 14.57
CA GLU A 144 -8.76 4.79 13.62
C GLU A 144 -7.63 5.54 12.90
N LEU A 145 -7.86 5.91 11.63
CA LEU A 145 -6.95 6.75 10.84
C LEU A 145 -6.71 8.12 11.47
N THR A 146 -7.69 8.68 12.18
CA THR A 146 -7.51 9.93 12.94
C THR A 146 -6.49 9.78 14.07
N GLU A 147 -6.50 8.64 14.77
CA GLU A 147 -5.53 8.36 15.83
C GLU A 147 -4.13 8.17 15.24
N VAL A 148 -4.02 7.50 14.08
CA VAL A 148 -2.76 7.35 13.34
C VAL A 148 -2.21 8.73 12.95
N ALA A 149 -3.08 9.62 12.44
CA ALA A 149 -2.69 10.98 12.07
C ALA A 149 -2.19 11.80 13.26
N ASP A 150 -2.91 11.78 14.39
CA ASP A 150 -2.50 12.48 15.62
C ASP A 150 -1.19 11.92 16.19
N GLY A 151 -0.98 10.61 16.09
CA GLY A 151 0.28 9.96 16.44
C GLY A 151 1.43 10.43 15.57
N PHE A 152 1.21 10.56 14.26
CA PHE A 152 2.22 11.07 13.33
C PHE A 152 2.54 12.56 13.56
N VAL A 153 1.54 13.39 13.88
CA VAL A 153 1.78 14.80 14.28
C VAL A 153 2.65 14.87 15.53
N THR A 154 2.39 13.99 16.51
CA THR A 154 3.22 13.89 17.72
C THR A 154 4.65 13.48 17.36
N PHE A 155 4.84 12.49 16.49
CA PHE A 155 6.15 12.11 15.96
C PHE A 155 6.87 13.30 15.30
N LEU A 156 6.21 14.04 14.41
CA LEU A 156 6.80 15.20 13.74
C LEU A 156 7.24 16.27 14.75
N ALA A 157 6.44 16.55 15.78
CA ALA A 157 6.81 17.50 16.82
C ALA A 157 8.10 17.07 17.57
N ARG A 158 8.27 15.76 17.83
CA ARG A 158 9.51 15.21 18.42
C ARG A 158 10.67 15.26 17.44
N TYR A 159 10.44 14.89 16.19
CA TYR A 159 11.44 14.92 15.13
C TYR A 159 12.00 16.33 14.93
N PHE A 160 11.15 17.35 14.80
CA PHE A 160 11.60 18.73 14.59
C PHE A 160 12.22 19.35 15.84
N HIS A 161 11.90 18.85 17.04
CA HIS A 161 12.65 19.20 18.24
C HIS A 161 14.09 18.68 18.18
N LEU A 162 14.27 17.44 17.71
CA LEU A 162 15.57 16.82 17.54
C LEU A 162 16.37 17.43 16.36
N PHE A 163 15.70 17.75 15.26
CA PHE A 163 16.26 18.33 14.04
C PHE A 163 15.68 19.73 13.74
N PRO A 164 15.98 20.76 14.55
CA PRO A 164 15.37 22.08 14.43
C PRO A 164 15.72 22.82 13.13
N ALA A 165 16.82 22.45 12.47
CA ALA A 165 17.18 22.99 11.17
C ALA A 165 16.20 22.55 10.05
N ASP A 166 15.63 21.34 10.17
CA ASP A 166 14.75 20.78 9.15
C ASP A 166 13.37 21.47 9.14
N VAL A 167 13.01 22.22 10.19
CA VAL A 167 11.77 23.03 10.26
C VAL A 167 11.67 24.04 9.11
N TYR A 168 12.80 24.56 8.64
CA TYR A 168 12.87 25.58 7.60
C TYR A 168 12.95 25.00 6.19
N LYS A 169 13.01 23.67 6.06
CA LYS A 169 12.96 23.00 4.77
C LYS A 169 11.51 22.93 4.27
N LYS A 170 11.35 22.84 2.95
CA LYS A 170 10.06 22.61 2.33
C LYS A 170 9.65 21.16 2.58
N PHE A 171 8.72 20.96 3.49
CA PHE A 171 8.27 19.64 3.95
C PHE A 171 7.25 19.06 2.98
N THR A 172 7.48 17.84 2.53
CA THR A 172 6.58 17.09 1.67
C THR A 172 6.30 15.73 2.27
N LEU A 173 5.03 15.33 2.30
CA LEU A 173 4.65 13.98 2.75
C LEU A 173 4.43 13.07 1.54
N GLY A 174 5.26 12.04 1.44
CA GLY A 174 5.21 11.00 0.43
C GLY A 174 4.74 9.67 0.99
N GLY A 175 4.23 8.80 0.14
CA GLY A 175 4.02 7.41 0.50
C GLY A 175 3.36 6.61 -0.59
N GLU A 176 3.15 5.32 -0.33
CA GLU A 176 2.54 4.40 -1.29
C GLU A 176 1.45 3.49 -0.70
N SER A 177 0.64 2.90 -1.59
CA SER A 177 -0.32 1.86 -1.22
C SER A 177 -1.36 2.36 -0.21
N TYR A 178 -1.51 1.71 0.96
CA TYR A 178 -2.37 2.19 2.04
C TYR A 178 -1.98 3.57 2.59
N ALA A 179 -0.78 4.09 2.27
CA ALA A 179 -0.46 5.49 2.53
C ALA A 179 -1.36 6.46 1.74
N GLY A 180 -2.08 5.98 0.71
CA GLY A 180 -3.22 6.70 0.13
C GLY A 180 -4.32 7.04 1.13
N GLN A 181 -4.46 6.27 2.23
CA GLN A 181 -5.28 6.64 3.39
C GLN A 181 -4.49 7.48 4.39
N TYR A 182 -3.25 7.08 4.75
CA TYR A 182 -2.47 7.77 5.77
C TYR A 182 -2.14 9.22 5.41
N VAL A 183 -1.62 9.46 4.20
CA VAL A 183 -1.09 10.76 3.79
C VAL A 183 -2.16 11.85 3.86
N PRO A 184 -3.36 11.70 3.29
CA PRO A 184 -4.40 12.73 3.43
C PRO A 184 -4.83 12.99 4.88
N TYR A 185 -4.96 11.94 5.70
CA TYR A 185 -5.30 12.07 7.11
C TYR A 185 -4.22 12.82 7.90
N ILE A 186 -2.95 12.47 7.68
CA ILE A 186 -1.80 13.12 8.33
C ILE A 186 -1.68 14.58 7.88
N LEU A 187 -1.80 14.88 6.58
CA LEU A 187 -1.76 16.25 6.07
C LEU A 187 -2.84 17.12 6.71
N LYS A 188 -4.06 16.59 6.82
CA LYS A 188 -5.15 17.28 7.49
C LYS A 188 -4.81 17.58 8.95
N ALA A 189 -4.30 16.59 9.69
CA ALA A 189 -3.91 16.78 11.08
C ALA A 189 -2.76 17.80 11.24
N ILE A 190 -1.77 17.78 10.34
CA ILE A 190 -0.68 18.78 10.30
C ILE A 190 -1.26 20.18 10.10
N MET A 191 -2.14 20.37 9.10
CA MET A 191 -2.72 21.68 8.80
C MET A 191 -3.59 22.21 9.95
N ASP A 192 -4.39 21.33 10.56
CA ASP A 192 -5.23 21.68 11.71
C ASP A 192 -4.36 22.05 12.93
N ASP A 193 -3.27 21.33 13.19
CA ASP A 193 -2.31 21.63 14.25
C ASP A 193 -1.59 22.98 14.00
N LEU A 194 -1.11 23.23 12.78
CA LEU A 194 -0.47 24.48 12.39
C LEU A 194 -1.41 25.69 12.54
N LYS A 195 -2.71 25.52 12.29
CA LYS A 195 -3.74 26.56 12.49
C LYS A 195 -4.12 26.78 13.96
N SER A 196 -3.90 25.79 14.84
CA SER A 196 -4.28 25.84 16.25
C SER A 196 -3.27 26.58 17.13
N ASP A 197 -3.71 27.50 17.98
CA ASP A 197 -2.84 28.17 18.97
C ASP A 197 -2.20 27.19 19.97
N SER A 198 -2.81 26.02 20.17
CA SER A 198 -2.30 24.95 21.05
C SER A 198 -1.67 23.79 20.28
N GLY A 199 -1.36 23.98 18.99
CA GLY A 199 -0.68 22.98 18.17
C GLY A 199 0.72 22.66 18.67
N GLN A 200 1.16 21.43 18.39
CA GLN A 200 2.47 20.90 18.81
C GLN A 200 3.59 21.23 17.81
N LEU A 201 3.26 21.46 16.54
CA LEU A 201 4.23 21.69 15.48
C LEU A 201 4.75 23.14 15.49
N PRO A 202 6.03 23.35 15.14
CA PRO A 202 6.58 24.70 14.95
C PRO A 202 5.78 25.47 13.89
N LYS A 203 5.41 26.72 14.17
CA LYS A 203 4.59 27.54 13.25
C LYS A 203 5.35 27.95 12.00
N GLU A 204 6.67 27.85 12.02
CA GLU A 204 7.56 28.10 10.90
C GLU A 204 7.62 26.93 9.91
N LEU A 205 7.08 25.75 10.25
CA LEU A 205 7.09 24.58 9.39
C LEU A 205 6.36 24.86 8.07
N TYR A 206 7.07 24.71 6.95
CA TYR A 206 6.49 24.94 5.63
C TYR A 206 6.06 23.63 4.97
N LEU A 207 4.78 23.29 5.14
CA LEU A 207 4.13 22.19 4.41
C LEU A 207 3.95 22.58 2.94
N LYS A 208 4.70 21.93 2.06
CA LYS A 208 4.69 22.17 0.61
C LYS A 208 3.57 21.41 -0.11
N GLY A 209 3.29 20.16 0.29
CA GLY A 209 2.37 19.28 -0.43
C GLY A 209 2.66 17.80 -0.22
N ALA A 210 2.25 16.97 -1.18
CA ALA A 210 2.36 15.51 -1.05
C ALA A 210 2.54 14.76 -2.38
N LEU A 211 3.10 13.55 -2.29
CA LEU A 211 3.16 12.58 -3.40
C LEU A 211 2.63 11.22 -2.94
N ILE A 212 1.68 10.64 -3.66
CA ILE A 212 1.06 9.36 -3.32
C ILE A 212 1.21 8.39 -4.50
N GLY A 213 2.02 7.35 -4.29
CA GLY A 213 2.28 6.29 -5.27
C GLY A 213 1.33 5.13 -5.13
N ASN A 214 0.68 4.74 -6.23
CA ASN A 214 -0.20 3.58 -6.27
C ASN A 214 -1.14 3.51 -5.05
N GLY A 215 -1.73 4.66 -4.72
CA GLY A 215 -2.43 4.85 -3.44
C GLY A 215 -3.81 4.21 -3.42
N TRP A 216 -4.16 3.55 -2.32
CA TRP A 216 -5.53 3.14 -2.00
C TRP A 216 -6.26 4.32 -1.36
N ILE A 217 -6.98 5.12 -2.14
CA ILE A 217 -7.57 6.42 -1.77
C ILE A 217 -9.10 6.36 -1.78
N ASP A 218 -9.69 5.82 -2.85
CA ASP A 218 -11.12 5.56 -3.02
C ASP A 218 -11.35 4.06 -3.19
N PRO A 219 -11.59 3.33 -2.08
CA PRO A 219 -11.78 1.89 -2.12
C PRO A 219 -12.95 1.46 -2.99
N ASN A 220 -13.96 2.31 -3.18
CA ASN A 220 -15.14 1.99 -3.96
C ASN A 220 -14.81 2.00 -5.46
N GLU A 221 -14.32 3.12 -5.99
CA GLU A 221 -13.98 3.22 -7.41
C GLU A 221 -12.81 2.31 -7.79
N GLN A 222 -11.80 2.21 -6.91
CA GLN A 222 -10.67 1.34 -7.16
C GLN A 222 -11.07 -0.14 -7.15
N SER A 223 -11.94 -0.57 -6.24
CA SER A 223 -12.45 -1.96 -6.28
C SER A 223 -13.26 -2.27 -7.54
N LEU A 224 -14.07 -1.32 -8.01
CA LEU A 224 -14.88 -1.49 -9.22
C LEU A 224 -14.04 -1.49 -10.51
N SER A 225 -12.78 -1.06 -10.44
CA SER A 225 -11.86 -1.05 -11.57
C SER A 225 -11.18 -2.41 -11.83
N TYR A 226 -11.17 -3.34 -10.85
CA TYR A 226 -10.44 -4.59 -10.99
C TYR A 226 -10.86 -5.41 -12.21
N LEU A 227 -12.15 -5.69 -12.40
CA LEU A 227 -12.59 -6.49 -13.54
C LEU A 227 -12.30 -5.79 -14.87
N GLU A 228 -12.46 -4.46 -14.92
CA GLU A 228 -12.11 -3.65 -16.09
C GLU A 228 -10.62 -3.76 -16.41
N PHE A 229 -9.75 -3.68 -15.40
CA PHE A 229 -8.31 -3.84 -15.54
C PHE A 229 -7.95 -5.22 -16.09
N PHE A 230 -8.49 -6.29 -15.49
CA PHE A 230 -8.25 -7.65 -15.96
C PHE A 230 -8.69 -7.85 -17.42
N ILE A 231 -9.82 -7.27 -17.82
CA ILE A 231 -10.29 -7.34 -19.22
C ILE A 231 -9.37 -6.54 -20.15
N LYS A 232 -9.05 -5.29 -19.80
CA LYS A 232 -8.22 -4.40 -20.65
C LYS A 232 -6.78 -4.89 -20.81
N LYS A 233 -6.24 -5.57 -19.80
CA LYS A 233 -4.91 -6.19 -19.84
C LYS A 233 -4.95 -7.64 -20.34
N GLU A 234 -6.09 -8.11 -20.84
CA GLU A 234 -6.28 -9.47 -21.39
C GLU A 234 -5.87 -10.59 -20.42
N LEU A 235 -6.02 -10.36 -19.11
CA LEU A 235 -5.69 -11.30 -18.05
C LEU A 235 -6.78 -12.34 -17.82
N ILE A 236 -7.94 -12.14 -18.45
CA ILE A 236 -9.13 -12.97 -18.26
C ILE A 236 -9.83 -13.25 -19.60
N ASP A 237 -10.37 -14.46 -19.74
CA ASP A 237 -11.24 -14.81 -20.88
C ASP A 237 -12.68 -14.36 -20.57
N ILE A 238 -13.17 -13.36 -21.31
CA ILE A 238 -14.53 -12.83 -21.17
C ILE A 238 -15.63 -13.84 -21.52
N HIS A 239 -15.27 -14.97 -22.13
CA HIS A 239 -16.16 -16.10 -22.40
C HIS A 239 -15.96 -17.28 -21.45
N GLY A 240 -15.07 -17.14 -20.46
CA GLY A 240 -14.80 -18.15 -19.44
C GLY A 240 -16.03 -18.44 -18.57
N SER A 241 -16.17 -19.71 -18.16
CA SER A 241 -17.30 -20.17 -17.32
C SER A 241 -17.36 -19.49 -15.94
N TYR A 242 -16.27 -18.89 -15.48
CA TYR A 242 -16.18 -18.13 -14.23
C TYR A 242 -16.71 -16.69 -14.35
N MET A 243 -16.87 -16.15 -15.56
CA MET A 243 -17.27 -14.75 -15.76
C MET A 243 -18.59 -14.37 -15.10
N PRO A 244 -19.66 -15.21 -15.12
CA PRO A 244 -20.88 -14.93 -14.38
C PRO A 244 -20.65 -14.71 -12.88
N GLY A 245 -19.73 -15.47 -12.27
CA GLY A 245 -19.39 -15.33 -10.85
C GLY A 245 -18.68 -14.00 -10.55
N LEU A 246 -17.72 -13.61 -11.40
CA LEU A 246 -17.03 -12.32 -11.26
C LEU A 246 -17.96 -11.14 -11.47
N LEU A 247 -18.83 -11.20 -12.49
CA LEU A 247 -19.82 -10.16 -12.75
C LEU A 247 -20.79 -10.05 -11.57
N GLN A 248 -21.27 -11.16 -11.02
CA GLN A 248 -22.12 -11.14 -9.83
C GLN A 248 -21.42 -10.50 -8.62
N GLN A 249 -20.14 -10.80 -8.41
CA GLN A 249 -19.37 -10.21 -7.31
C GLN A 249 -19.15 -8.69 -7.52
N GLN A 250 -18.87 -8.26 -8.75
CA GLN A 250 -18.80 -6.84 -9.13
C GLN A 250 -20.14 -6.13 -8.94
N GLU A 251 -21.24 -6.71 -9.40
CA GLU A 251 -22.59 -6.17 -9.21
C GLU A 251 -22.95 -6.05 -7.73
N LYS A 252 -22.56 -7.04 -6.91
CA LYS A 252 -22.78 -6.99 -5.47
C LYS A 252 -22.06 -5.81 -4.83
N CYS A 253 -20.79 -5.57 -5.19
CA CYS A 253 -20.05 -4.40 -4.74
C CYS A 253 -20.72 -3.10 -5.23
N GLN A 254 -21.00 -2.98 -6.53
CA GLN A 254 -21.64 -1.80 -7.12
C GLN A 254 -22.99 -1.48 -6.46
N ASN A 255 -23.80 -2.50 -6.18
CA ASN A 255 -25.09 -2.31 -5.51
C ASN A 255 -24.91 -1.83 -4.07
N LEU A 256 -23.93 -2.34 -3.31
CA LEU A 256 -23.66 -1.83 -1.96
C LEU A 256 -23.26 -0.36 -1.98
N ILE A 257 -22.37 0.02 -2.90
CA ILE A 257 -21.95 1.41 -3.10
C ILE A 257 -23.14 2.30 -3.46
N ASN A 258 -23.99 1.87 -4.40
CA ASN A 258 -25.15 2.67 -4.82
C ASN A 258 -26.20 2.89 -3.71
N HIS A 259 -26.26 2.01 -2.71
CA HIS A 259 -27.21 2.10 -1.60
C HIS A 259 -26.58 2.63 -0.31
N SER A 260 -25.30 2.99 -0.32
CA SER A 260 -24.58 3.49 0.87
C SER A 260 -24.99 4.91 1.27
N SER A 261 -25.78 5.61 0.45
CA SER A 261 -26.20 6.97 0.71
C SER A 261 -27.14 7.08 1.93
N GLY A 262 -26.58 7.40 3.10
CA GLY A 262 -27.21 8.32 4.05
C GLY A 262 -27.72 7.78 5.39
N GLU A 263 -27.69 6.47 5.68
CA GLU A 263 -28.11 5.95 6.99
C GLU A 263 -27.05 5.07 7.63
N ALA A 264 -26.29 5.66 8.58
CA ALA A 264 -25.69 5.09 9.79
C ALA A 264 -25.32 3.58 9.83
N SER A 265 -24.89 3.02 8.70
CA SER A 265 -23.98 1.88 8.68
C SER A 265 -22.67 2.39 9.27
N GLU A 266 -22.04 1.64 10.18
CA GLU A 266 -20.66 1.91 10.63
C GLU A 266 -19.86 2.35 9.40
N SER A 267 -19.20 3.52 9.46
CA SER A 267 -18.38 3.95 8.33
C SER A 267 -17.34 2.86 8.16
N GLN A 268 -17.37 2.22 6.99
CA GLN A 268 -16.39 1.21 6.62
C GLN A 268 -15.62 1.82 5.48
N ILE A 269 -14.30 1.94 5.64
CA ILE A 269 -13.39 2.39 4.58
C ILE A 269 -13.63 1.56 3.31
N SER A 270 -13.88 0.27 3.44
CA SER A 270 -14.23 -0.58 2.31
C SER A 270 -15.25 -1.66 2.65
N TYR A 271 -15.98 -2.13 1.63
CA TYR A 271 -16.91 -3.24 1.76
C TYR A 271 -16.20 -4.57 1.49
N SER A 272 -16.40 -5.56 2.37
CA SER A 272 -15.87 -6.93 2.15
C SER A 272 -16.29 -7.55 0.81
N ALA A 273 -17.42 -7.15 0.23
CA ALA A 273 -17.81 -7.59 -1.11
C ALA A 273 -16.94 -6.97 -2.21
N CYS A 274 -16.48 -5.73 -2.03
CA CYS A 274 -15.61 -5.07 -2.99
C CYS A 274 -14.19 -5.67 -2.95
N GLU A 275 -13.66 -5.94 -1.75
CA GLU A 275 -12.37 -6.62 -1.55
C GLU A 275 -12.32 -8.03 -2.16
N LYS A 276 -13.48 -8.70 -2.27
CA LYS A 276 -13.56 -10.04 -2.86
C LYS A 276 -13.35 -10.05 -4.38
N ILE A 277 -13.52 -8.92 -5.07
CA ILE A 277 -13.40 -8.87 -6.54
C ILE A 277 -11.99 -9.27 -6.97
N LEU A 278 -10.95 -8.65 -6.39
CA LEU A 278 -9.56 -8.98 -6.72
C LEU A 278 -9.22 -10.43 -6.36
N ASN A 279 -9.61 -10.87 -5.16
CA ASN A 279 -9.39 -12.24 -4.69
C ASN A 279 -10.04 -13.29 -5.62
N ASP A 280 -11.28 -13.04 -6.04
CA ASP A 280 -11.98 -13.90 -6.98
C ASP A 280 -11.30 -13.88 -8.37
N ALA A 281 -10.88 -12.70 -8.85
CA ALA A 281 -10.19 -12.57 -10.14
C ALA A 281 -8.87 -13.36 -10.16
N LEU A 282 -8.05 -13.22 -9.11
CA LEU A 282 -6.81 -13.99 -8.94
C LEU A 282 -7.07 -15.50 -8.85
N ARG A 283 -8.11 -15.91 -8.12
CA ARG A 283 -8.50 -17.33 -8.01
C ARG A 283 -8.94 -17.91 -9.36
N PHE A 284 -9.74 -17.18 -10.13
CA PHE A 284 -10.28 -17.67 -11.41
C PHE A 284 -9.26 -17.63 -12.54
N THR A 285 -8.30 -16.72 -12.49
CA THR A 285 -7.18 -16.64 -13.45
C THR A 285 -6.01 -17.55 -13.09
N ARG A 286 -6.10 -18.31 -12.00
CA ARG A 286 -5.07 -19.27 -11.58
C ARG A 286 -4.80 -20.34 -12.65
N ASP A 287 -3.56 -20.41 -13.13
CA ASP A 287 -3.12 -21.46 -14.04
C ASP A 287 -2.64 -22.69 -13.26
N LYS A 288 -3.56 -23.65 -13.03
CA LYS A 288 -3.23 -24.91 -12.35
C LYS A 288 -2.32 -25.84 -13.15
N LYS A 289 -2.06 -25.55 -14.44
CA LYS A 289 -1.16 -26.33 -15.29
C LYS A 289 0.28 -25.81 -15.26
N ALA A 290 0.47 -24.56 -14.83
CA ALA A 290 1.79 -23.97 -14.66
C ALA A 290 2.55 -24.57 -13.46
N PRO A 291 3.89 -24.43 -13.42
CA PRO A 291 4.70 -24.68 -12.23
C PRO A 291 4.14 -23.98 -10.98
N LEU A 292 4.41 -24.53 -9.79
CA LEU A 292 3.78 -24.08 -8.54
C LEU A 292 4.01 -22.58 -8.27
N ASP A 293 5.20 -22.08 -8.57
CA ASP A 293 5.67 -20.70 -8.45
C ASP A 293 5.16 -19.77 -9.56
N GLN A 294 4.33 -20.27 -10.48
CA GLN A 294 3.79 -19.52 -11.61
C GLN A 294 2.27 -19.59 -11.71
N GLN A 295 1.58 -20.16 -10.71
CA GLN A 295 0.15 -20.42 -10.81
C GLN A 295 -0.73 -19.19 -10.62
N CYS A 296 -0.23 -18.13 -10.00
CA CYS A 296 -0.99 -16.91 -9.73
C CYS A 296 -0.36 -15.70 -10.43
N ILE A 297 -1.21 -14.76 -10.82
CA ILE A 297 -0.77 -13.43 -11.26
C ILE A 297 -0.27 -12.67 -10.02
N ASN A 298 0.85 -11.96 -10.12
CA ASN A 298 1.30 -11.07 -9.06
C ASN A 298 0.41 -9.82 -9.04
N MET A 299 -0.24 -9.53 -7.92
CA MET A 299 -1.14 -8.38 -7.79
C MET A 299 -0.43 -7.02 -7.82
N TYR A 300 0.89 -7.01 -7.58
CA TYR A 300 1.73 -5.81 -7.64
C TYR A 300 2.31 -5.55 -9.04
N ASP A 301 2.39 -6.56 -9.90
CA ASP A 301 2.75 -6.43 -11.32
C ASP A 301 2.12 -7.56 -12.15
N TYR A 302 1.16 -7.22 -13.02
CA TYR A 302 0.44 -8.25 -13.79
C TYR A 302 1.31 -9.05 -14.78
N THR A 303 2.49 -8.54 -15.12
CA THR A 303 3.47 -9.21 -15.99
C THR A 303 4.22 -10.31 -15.26
N LEU A 304 4.22 -10.28 -13.92
CA LEU A 304 4.87 -11.28 -13.06
C LEU A 304 3.89 -12.39 -12.64
N ARG A 305 4.47 -13.47 -12.12
CA ARG A 305 3.75 -14.64 -11.58
C ARG A 305 4.31 -15.02 -10.21
N ASP A 306 3.48 -15.68 -9.42
CA ASP A 306 3.82 -16.16 -8.08
C ASP A 306 3.04 -17.46 -7.75
N THR A 307 3.36 -18.08 -6.62
CA THR A 307 2.58 -19.14 -5.98
C THR A 307 1.17 -18.67 -5.62
N TYR A 308 0.20 -19.59 -5.68
CA TYR A 308 -1.14 -19.37 -5.12
C TYR A 308 -1.20 -19.95 -3.69
N PRO A 309 -1.73 -19.24 -2.68
CA PRO A 309 -2.45 -17.96 -2.75
C PRO A 309 -1.58 -16.71 -2.48
N SER A 310 -0.25 -16.81 -2.53
CA SER A 310 0.65 -15.66 -2.31
C SER A 310 0.37 -14.52 -3.30
N CYS A 311 0.31 -14.83 -4.60
CA CYS A 311 -0.14 -13.92 -5.66
C CYS A 311 0.53 -12.53 -5.61
N GLY A 312 1.81 -12.46 -5.24
CA GLY A 312 2.57 -11.23 -5.07
C GLY A 312 3.16 -11.04 -3.67
N MET A 313 2.63 -11.70 -2.63
CA MET A 313 3.11 -11.55 -1.25
C MET A 313 4.54 -12.08 -1.01
N SER A 314 5.14 -12.78 -1.98
CA SER A 314 6.54 -13.24 -1.93
C SER A 314 7.49 -12.35 -2.76
N TRP A 315 6.96 -11.28 -3.37
CA TRP A 315 7.69 -10.28 -4.15
C TRP A 315 7.88 -9.01 -3.29
N PRO A 316 8.99 -8.25 -3.43
CA PRO A 316 10.07 -8.42 -4.41
C PRO A 316 11.10 -9.50 -4.04
N PRO A 317 11.86 -10.04 -5.01
CA PRO A 317 12.83 -11.12 -4.78
C PRO A 317 13.98 -10.72 -3.84
N TYR A 318 14.17 -9.43 -3.55
CA TYR A 318 15.19 -8.92 -2.65
C TYR A 318 14.74 -8.84 -1.19
N LEU A 319 13.45 -9.03 -0.91
CA LEU A 319 12.90 -8.98 0.44
C LEU A 319 13.62 -9.92 1.45
N PRO A 320 14.00 -11.17 1.08
CA PRO A 320 14.77 -12.03 1.99
C PRO A 320 16.15 -11.47 2.36
N ASP A 321 16.81 -10.80 1.41
CA ASP A 321 18.14 -10.20 1.63
C ASP A 321 18.02 -8.99 2.58
N VAL A 322 16.99 -8.16 2.40
CA VAL A 322 16.66 -7.04 3.30
C VAL A 322 16.31 -7.53 4.70
N THR A 323 15.45 -8.56 4.79
CA THR A 323 15.08 -9.19 6.07
C THR A 323 16.32 -9.64 6.83
N ALA A 324 17.22 -10.36 6.15
CA ALA A 324 18.43 -10.87 6.77
C ALA A 324 19.43 -9.75 7.15
N PHE A 325 19.52 -8.69 6.33
CA PHE A 325 20.33 -7.51 6.64
C PHE A 325 19.84 -6.80 7.92
N LEU A 326 18.54 -6.51 8.01
CA LEU A 326 17.93 -5.80 9.13
C LEU A 326 17.92 -6.61 10.44
N GLN A 327 18.12 -7.93 10.36
CA GLN A 327 18.28 -8.80 11.53
C GLN A 327 19.73 -8.97 12.00
N LYS A 328 20.73 -8.44 11.27
CA LYS A 328 22.13 -8.50 11.71
C LYS A 328 22.32 -7.67 12.98
N LYS A 329 22.94 -8.26 14.01
CA LYS A 329 23.26 -7.56 15.26
C LYS A 329 24.03 -6.25 15.02
N SER A 330 25.00 -6.24 14.10
CA SER A 330 25.76 -5.04 13.75
C SER A 330 24.90 -3.95 13.11
N VAL A 331 23.86 -4.33 12.36
CA VAL A 331 22.91 -3.39 11.76
C VAL A 331 21.98 -2.84 12.83
N LEU A 332 21.41 -3.70 13.68
CA LEU A 332 20.58 -3.26 14.81
C LEU A 332 21.33 -2.28 15.72
N GLU A 333 22.57 -2.61 16.10
CA GLU A 333 23.42 -1.71 16.89
C GLU A 333 23.70 -0.39 16.17
N ALA A 334 23.96 -0.41 14.86
CA ALA A 334 24.22 0.80 14.07
C ALA A 334 22.97 1.69 13.92
N LEU A 335 21.78 1.09 13.91
CA LEU A 335 20.49 1.77 13.86
C LEU A 335 19.97 2.17 15.25
N HIS A 336 20.80 2.04 16.29
CA HIS A 336 20.46 2.37 17.68
C HIS A 336 19.28 1.57 18.23
N LEU A 337 19.17 0.31 17.81
CA LEU A 337 18.15 -0.63 18.24
C LEU A 337 18.74 -1.67 19.20
N ASP A 338 17.91 -2.16 20.12
CA ASP A 338 18.27 -3.28 20.96
C ASP A 338 18.54 -4.55 20.13
N SER A 339 19.50 -5.36 20.59
CA SER A 339 19.83 -6.61 19.90
C SER A 339 18.70 -7.66 19.86
N SER A 340 17.61 -7.43 20.60
CA SER A 340 16.37 -8.23 20.55
C SER A 340 15.32 -7.69 19.60
N ALA A 341 15.54 -6.51 18.98
CA ALA A 341 14.64 -5.96 17.98
C ALA A 341 14.54 -6.94 16.80
N SER A 342 13.31 -7.11 16.31
CA SER A 342 13.01 -7.98 15.18
C SER A 342 12.32 -7.16 14.11
N TRP A 343 12.75 -7.31 12.87
CA TRP A 343 12.09 -6.71 11.73
C TRP A 343 11.22 -7.74 11.00
N SER A 344 10.03 -7.32 10.62
CA SER A 344 9.16 -7.96 9.65
C SER A 344 8.60 -6.88 8.74
N GLU A 345 8.56 -7.16 7.43
CA GLU A 345 8.02 -6.26 6.41
C GLU A 345 6.64 -5.73 6.79
N CYS A 346 5.65 -6.62 6.96
CA CYS A 346 4.27 -6.24 7.28
C CYS A 346 3.75 -6.89 8.57
N SER A 347 3.14 -6.07 9.43
CA SER A 347 2.53 -6.45 10.70
C SER A 347 1.04 -6.71 10.55
N ALA A 348 0.65 -7.99 10.48
CA ALA A 348 -0.76 -8.38 10.44
C ALA A 348 -1.55 -7.88 11.68
N ARG A 349 -0.87 -7.67 12.81
CA ARG A 349 -1.51 -7.11 14.02
C ARG A 349 -2.00 -5.70 13.79
N VAL A 350 -1.17 -4.83 13.20
CA VAL A 350 -1.54 -3.46 12.87
C VAL A 350 -2.78 -3.44 11.97
N GLY A 351 -2.74 -4.15 10.83
CA GLY A 351 -3.88 -4.19 9.92
C GLY A 351 -5.14 -4.82 10.52
N SER A 352 -4.99 -5.81 11.41
CA SER A 352 -6.14 -6.40 12.09
C SER A 352 -6.78 -5.49 13.15
N HIS A 353 -6.06 -4.51 13.71
CA HIS A 353 -6.59 -3.58 14.72
C HIS A 353 -7.13 -2.29 14.13
N LEU A 354 -6.59 -1.83 12.99
CA LEU A 354 -7.02 -0.62 12.30
C LEU A 354 -8.39 -0.82 11.63
N LYS A 355 -9.47 -0.74 12.42
CA LYS A 355 -10.84 -1.06 11.99
C LYS A 355 -11.56 0.11 11.32
N ASN A 356 -11.15 1.34 11.59
CA ASN A 356 -11.69 2.56 10.97
C ASN A 356 -13.22 2.62 10.97
N LYS A 357 -13.83 2.55 12.16
CA LYS A 357 -15.29 2.56 12.36
C LYS A 357 -15.91 3.95 12.27
N ILE A 358 -15.08 4.98 12.39
CA ILE A 358 -15.48 6.39 12.37
C ILE A 358 -14.88 7.10 11.15
N SER A 359 -13.65 6.73 10.81
CA SER A 359 -12.93 7.28 9.66
C SER A 359 -13.68 6.98 8.34
N VAL A 360 -13.58 7.90 7.38
CA VAL A 360 -14.11 7.79 6.02
C VAL A 360 -12.95 7.56 5.05
N PRO A 361 -13.19 7.03 3.84
CA PRO A 361 -12.15 6.96 2.83
C PRO A 361 -11.48 8.31 2.59
N SER A 362 -10.16 8.32 2.42
CA SER A 362 -9.38 9.56 2.26
C SER A 362 -9.74 10.40 1.04
N VAL A 363 -10.40 9.82 0.03
CA VAL A 363 -11.00 10.58 -1.08
C VAL A 363 -11.95 11.69 -0.61
N ASP A 364 -12.64 11.50 0.52
CA ASP A 364 -13.55 12.51 1.09
C ASP A 364 -12.81 13.72 1.70
N ILE A 365 -11.52 13.54 2.03
CA ILE A 365 -10.66 14.58 2.63
C ILE A 365 -9.85 15.32 1.56
N LEU A 366 -9.59 14.65 0.43
CA LEU A 366 -8.70 15.13 -0.62
C LEU A 366 -9.09 16.50 -1.19
N PRO A 367 -10.38 16.85 -1.43
CA PRO A 367 -10.77 18.16 -1.92
C PRO A 367 -10.39 19.32 -1.00
N ASP A 368 -10.47 19.13 0.33
CA ASP A 368 -10.10 20.16 1.30
C ASP A 368 -8.59 20.40 1.32
N LEU A 369 -7.80 19.34 1.10
CA LEU A 369 -6.34 19.46 1.00
C LEU A 369 -5.94 20.18 -0.29
N LEU A 370 -6.57 19.83 -1.42
CA LEU A 370 -6.28 20.44 -2.73
C LEU A 370 -6.57 21.94 -2.78
N GLN A 371 -7.41 22.47 -1.90
CA GLN A 371 -7.62 23.92 -1.77
C GLN A 371 -6.39 24.67 -1.23
N GLU A 372 -5.50 23.98 -0.53
CA GLU A 372 -4.45 24.60 0.27
C GLU A 372 -3.05 24.18 -0.20
N ILE A 373 -2.89 22.96 -0.71
CA ILE A 373 -1.59 22.40 -1.10
C ILE A 373 -1.65 21.58 -2.41
N PRO A 374 -0.57 21.56 -3.20
CA PRO A 374 -0.42 20.65 -4.32
C PRO A 374 -0.26 19.19 -3.88
N ILE A 375 -0.89 18.28 -4.63
CA ILE A 375 -0.80 16.83 -4.43
C ILE A 375 -0.51 16.17 -5.77
N ILE A 376 0.52 15.33 -5.79
CA ILE A 376 0.79 14.41 -6.90
C ILE A 376 0.26 13.03 -6.56
N LEU A 377 -0.57 12.48 -7.44
CA LEU A 377 -0.90 11.06 -7.47
C LEU A 377 -0.09 10.43 -8.61
N PHE A 378 0.61 9.34 -8.36
CA PHE A 378 1.32 8.62 -9.41
C PHE A 378 1.01 7.12 -9.36
N ASN A 379 0.94 6.48 -10.53
CA ASN A 379 0.67 5.06 -10.63
C ASN A 379 1.60 4.39 -11.65
N GLY A 380 2.22 3.28 -11.25
CA GLY A 380 2.73 2.29 -12.19
C GLY A 380 1.60 1.61 -12.96
N ASP A 381 1.75 1.48 -14.28
CA ASP A 381 0.72 0.93 -15.15
C ASP A 381 0.66 -0.61 -15.23
N HIS A 382 1.56 -1.30 -14.50
CA HIS A 382 1.54 -2.74 -14.26
C HIS A 382 0.84 -3.16 -12.96
N ASP A 383 0.59 -2.24 -12.05
CA ASP A 383 -0.08 -2.54 -10.78
C ASP A 383 -1.54 -2.95 -10.98
N ILE A 384 -1.97 -4.01 -10.28
CA ILE A 384 -3.37 -4.46 -10.23
C ILE A 384 -4.08 -3.91 -9.00
N ILE A 385 -3.46 -4.06 -7.81
CA ILE A 385 -4.14 -3.83 -6.53
C ILE A 385 -4.54 -2.37 -6.37
N CYS A 386 -3.68 -1.43 -6.77
CA CYS A 386 -4.00 -0.01 -6.83
C CYS A 386 -3.85 0.51 -8.26
N ASN A 387 -4.48 -0.20 -9.21
CA ASN A 387 -4.30 0.08 -10.63
C ASN A 387 -4.68 1.50 -11.05
N CYS A 388 -4.00 1.96 -12.10
CA CYS A 388 -4.18 3.29 -12.68
C CYS A 388 -5.60 3.57 -13.22
N ILE A 389 -6.38 2.57 -13.63
CA ILE A 389 -7.77 2.79 -14.09
C ILE A 389 -8.65 3.20 -12.92
N GLY A 390 -8.46 2.57 -11.75
CA GLY A 390 -9.14 2.94 -10.52
C GLY A 390 -8.84 4.38 -10.10
N THR A 391 -7.56 4.77 -10.12
CA THR A 391 -7.16 6.16 -9.81
C THR A 391 -7.72 7.15 -10.83
N GLU A 392 -7.62 6.87 -12.13
CA GLU A 392 -8.19 7.76 -13.17
C GLU A 392 -9.70 7.95 -12.97
N ARG A 393 -10.46 6.87 -12.70
CA ARG A 393 -11.91 6.94 -12.45
C ARG A 393 -12.28 7.69 -11.16
N MET A 394 -11.48 7.52 -10.11
CA MET A 394 -11.63 8.30 -8.89
C MET A 394 -11.46 9.78 -9.17
N ILE A 395 -10.39 10.17 -9.90
CA ILE A 395 -10.15 11.58 -10.25
C ILE A 395 -11.32 12.13 -11.07
N ASP A 396 -11.80 11.40 -12.08
CA ASP A 396 -12.94 11.81 -12.91
C ASP A 396 -14.22 12.11 -12.10
N LYS A 397 -14.37 11.51 -10.92
CA LYS A 397 -15.51 11.69 -10.00
C LYS A 397 -15.25 12.67 -8.87
N LEU A 398 -13.99 13.01 -8.62
CA LEU A 398 -13.60 13.91 -7.55
C LEU A 398 -14.03 15.35 -7.89
N GLU A 399 -14.79 15.97 -7.00
CA GLU A 399 -15.03 17.42 -7.03
C GLU A 399 -13.91 18.11 -6.27
N PHE A 400 -13.07 18.89 -6.95
CA PHE A 400 -11.97 19.62 -6.31
C PHE A 400 -11.85 21.03 -6.90
N ASN A 401 -11.62 22.04 -6.04
CA ASN A 401 -11.36 23.41 -6.49
C ASN A 401 -12.36 23.98 -7.52
N GLY A 402 -13.64 23.61 -7.41
CA GLY A 402 -14.75 24.21 -8.15
C GLY A 402 -15.37 23.38 -9.28
N ASP A 403 -14.69 22.32 -9.76
CA ASP A 403 -15.18 21.47 -10.86
C ASP A 403 -14.93 19.98 -10.56
N GLN A 404 -15.70 19.09 -11.20
CA GLN A 404 -15.55 17.63 -11.12
C GLN A 404 -14.53 17.13 -12.16
N GLY A 405 -13.60 16.27 -11.75
CA GLY A 405 -12.56 15.74 -12.62
C GLY A 405 -11.63 16.82 -13.14
N PHE A 406 -10.76 16.51 -14.11
CA PHE A 406 -10.04 17.54 -14.87
C PHE A 406 -10.98 18.25 -15.85
N THR A 407 -10.81 19.55 -16.04
CA THR A 407 -11.67 20.33 -16.93
C THR A 407 -11.47 19.95 -18.40
N GLU A 408 -12.55 20.10 -19.20
CA GLU A 408 -12.51 19.83 -20.63
C GLU A 408 -11.42 20.67 -21.32
N GLY A 409 -10.54 20.01 -22.08
CA GLY A 409 -9.40 20.62 -22.74
C GLY A 409 -8.08 20.55 -21.97
N THR A 410 -8.10 20.12 -20.70
CA THR A 410 -6.87 19.72 -20.00
C THR A 410 -6.41 18.37 -20.55
N GLU A 411 -5.21 18.32 -21.10
CA GLU A 411 -4.68 17.14 -21.78
C GLU A 411 -3.50 16.52 -21.02
N TYR A 412 -3.32 15.21 -21.22
CA TYR A 412 -2.10 14.54 -20.81
C TYR A 412 -0.93 14.98 -21.69
N ILE A 413 0.14 15.40 -21.06
CA ILE A 413 1.44 15.66 -21.68
C ILE A 413 2.35 14.43 -21.50
N PRO A 414 2.99 13.92 -22.56
CA PRO A 414 4.04 12.91 -22.45
C PRO A 414 5.18 13.36 -21.55
N TRP A 415 5.69 12.43 -20.75
CA TRP A 415 6.87 12.64 -19.90
C TRP A 415 8.03 11.78 -20.40
N PHE A 416 9.14 12.44 -20.68
CA PHE A 416 10.36 11.85 -21.19
C PHE A 416 11.46 11.82 -20.13
N TYR A 417 12.25 10.75 -20.18
CA TYR A 417 13.51 10.65 -19.46
C TYR A 417 14.53 10.03 -20.40
N ASN A 418 15.66 10.72 -20.61
CA ASN A 418 16.68 10.32 -21.59
C ASN A 418 16.10 10.04 -22.99
N GLU A 419 15.25 10.96 -23.49
CA GLU A 419 14.55 10.86 -24.80
C GLU A 419 13.56 9.68 -24.93
N VAL A 420 13.38 8.86 -23.90
CA VAL A 420 12.41 7.77 -23.84
C VAL A 420 11.14 8.27 -23.18
N ASN A 421 9.98 7.99 -23.79
CA ASN A 421 8.70 8.26 -23.15
C ASN A 421 8.48 7.27 -21.99
N VAL A 422 8.54 7.77 -20.77
CA VAL A 422 8.43 6.99 -19.53
C VAL A 422 7.10 7.17 -18.82
N GLY A 423 6.21 8.01 -19.35
CA GLY A 423 4.91 8.22 -18.75
C GLY A 423 4.11 9.34 -19.39
N LYS A 424 3.03 9.70 -18.70
CA LYS A 424 2.20 10.86 -19.04
C LYS A 424 1.80 11.59 -17.77
N VAL A 425 1.72 12.91 -17.86
CA VAL A 425 1.38 13.81 -16.75
C VAL A 425 0.16 14.63 -17.15
N ILE A 426 -0.75 14.85 -16.22
CA ILE A 426 -1.82 15.84 -16.34
C ILE A 426 -1.85 16.63 -15.03
N SER A 427 -1.98 17.95 -15.10
CA SER A 427 -1.96 18.80 -13.92
C SER A 427 -2.99 19.90 -14.05
N GLU A 428 -3.78 20.09 -13.00
CA GLU A 428 -4.76 21.16 -12.93
C GLU A 428 -5.15 21.41 -11.47
N ARG A 429 -5.40 22.68 -11.10
CA ARG A 429 -6.01 23.05 -9.81
C ARG A 429 -5.41 22.30 -8.61
N ASN A 430 -4.08 22.32 -8.48
CA ASN A 430 -3.28 21.67 -7.43
C ASN A 430 -3.24 20.14 -7.44
N LEU A 431 -3.95 19.47 -8.34
CA LEU A 431 -3.84 18.02 -8.53
C LEU A 431 -2.98 17.72 -9.76
N THR A 432 -1.91 16.96 -9.56
CA THR A 432 -1.14 16.38 -10.67
C THR A 432 -1.31 14.86 -10.64
N TYR A 433 -1.64 14.27 -11.78
CA TYR A 433 -1.65 12.82 -11.96
C TYR A 433 -0.57 12.38 -12.94
N VAL A 434 0.21 11.38 -12.55
CA VAL A 434 1.29 10.79 -13.34
C VAL A 434 1.03 9.30 -13.55
N ARG A 435 0.92 8.85 -14.80
CA ARG A 435 1.02 7.41 -15.12
C ARG A 435 2.46 7.12 -15.53
N VAL A 436 3.11 6.24 -14.80
CA VAL A 436 4.49 5.77 -15.05
C VAL A 436 4.41 4.46 -15.82
N TYR A 437 5.04 4.41 -16.99
CA TYR A 437 4.99 3.25 -17.86
C TYR A 437 5.97 2.16 -17.44
N ASN A 438 5.53 0.91 -17.56
CA ASN A 438 6.29 -0.29 -17.22
C ASN A 438 6.75 -0.29 -15.76
N SER A 439 5.82 0.00 -14.85
CA SER A 439 6.12 0.02 -13.41
C SER A 439 5.01 -0.65 -12.61
N SER A 440 5.42 -1.38 -11.58
CA SER A 440 4.62 -2.15 -10.63
C SER A 440 3.93 -1.24 -9.60
N HIS A 441 3.46 -1.85 -8.52
CA HIS A 441 2.99 -1.18 -7.32
C HIS A 441 4.07 -0.30 -6.67
N MET A 442 5.33 -0.75 -6.66
CA MET A 442 6.47 -0.02 -6.11
C MET A 442 7.22 0.68 -7.25
N VAL A 443 6.67 1.78 -7.78
CA VAL A 443 7.27 2.48 -8.93
C VAL A 443 8.78 2.76 -8.77
N PRO A 444 9.28 3.20 -7.61
CA PRO A 444 10.72 3.43 -7.45
C PRO A 444 11.56 2.15 -7.44
N PHE A 445 10.97 0.99 -7.12
CA PHE A 445 11.65 -0.30 -7.24
C PHE A 445 11.92 -0.65 -8.71
N ASP A 446 10.96 -0.45 -9.63
CA ASP A 446 11.12 -0.86 -11.04
C ASP A 446 12.02 0.07 -11.84
N ASN A 447 12.03 1.36 -11.51
CA ASN A 447 12.79 2.34 -12.25
C ASN A 447 13.16 3.54 -11.38
N THR A 448 14.12 3.33 -10.46
CA THR A 448 14.50 4.37 -9.51
C THR A 448 14.95 5.69 -10.16
N PRO A 449 15.79 5.70 -11.22
CA PRO A 449 16.19 6.96 -11.85
C PRO A 449 15.00 7.73 -12.45
N VAL A 450 14.04 7.02 -13.06
CA VAL A 450 12.80 7.63 -13.57
C VAL A 450 11.92 8.10 -12.42
N SER A 451 11.80 7.33 -11.34
CA SER A 451 10.95 7.71 -10.19
C SER A 451 11.46 8.97 -9.49
N ARG A 452 12.78 9.25 -9.47
CA ARG A 452 13.31 10.53 -9.00
C ARG A 452 12.74 11.72 -9.79
N GLY A 453 12.43 11.51 -11.08
CA GLY A 453 11.75 12.48 -11.92
C GLY A 453 10.36 12.89 -11.39
N LEU A 454 9.72 12.11 -10.52
CA LEU A 454 8.49 12.53 -9.83
C LEU A 454 8.74 13.70 -8.88
N LEU A 455 9.87 13.71 -8.17
CA LEU A 455 10.29 14.86 -7.38
C LEU A 455 10.65 16.04 -8.28
N ASP A 456 11.31 15.79 -9.41
CA ASP A 456 11.63 16.85 -10.38
C ASP A 456 10.36 17.51 -10.94
N ILE A 457 9.35 16.72 -11.33
CA ILE A 457 8.03 17.22 -11.73
C ILE A 457 7.39 18.04 -10.61
N TYR A 458 7.40 17.52 -9.38
CA TYR A 458 6.84 18.21 -8.22
C TYR A 458 7.58 19.49 -7.84
N PHE A 459 8.87 19.58 -8.16
CA PHE A 459 9.72 20.73 -7.87
C PHE A 459 9.80 21.72 -9.05
N ASP A 460 9.00 21.51 -10.11
CA ASP A 460 9.05 22.28 -11.36
C ASP A 460 10.46 22.28 -12.01
N ASN A 461 11.19 21.17 -11.86
CA ASN A 461 12.52 20.95 -12.41
C ASN A 461 12.46 20.07 -13.67
N PHE A 462 11.81 20.56 -14.72
CA PHE A 462 11.72 19.90 -16.02
C PHE A 462 11.77 20.92 -17.15
N GLU A 463 11.99 20.45 -18.38
CA GLU A 463 11.99 21.29 -19.57
C GLU A 463 10.96 20.82 -20.60
N ASP A 464 10.37 21.76 -21.33
CA ASP A 464 9.53 21.44 -22.48
C ASP A 464 10.41 20.91 -23.63
N VAL A 465 10.01 19.78 -24.21
CA VAL A 465 10.77 19.08 -25.25
C VAL A 465 9.86 18.66 -26.40
N GLU A 466 10.48 18.37 -27.55
CA GLU A 466 9.83 17.71 -28.67
C GLU A 466 10.72 16.57 -29.19
N TYR A 467 10.28 15.34 -28.97
CA TYR A 467 10.96 14.14 -29.46
C TYR A 467 10.08 13.43 -30.48
N ASN A 468 10.61 13.16 -31.67
CA ASN A 468 9.88 12.49 -32.76
C ASN A 468 8.52 13.12 -33.09
N ASN A 469 8.43 14.46 -33.12
CA ASN A 469 7.19 15.25 -33.31
C ASN A 469 6.15 15.05 -32.20
N VAL A 470 6.57 14.63 -31.01
CA VAL A 470 5.71 14.54 -29.82
C VAL A 470 6.24 15.54 -28.81
N SER A 471 5.44 16.58 -28.55
CA SER A 471 5.72 17.55 -27.48
C SER A 471 5.41 16.95 -26.12
N GLY A 472 6.20 17.31 -25.11
CA GLY A 472 6.00 16.87 -23.73
C GLY A 472 7.00 17.56 -22.81
N ILE A 473 7.22 16.97 -21.64
CA ILE A 473 8.22 17.44 -20.66
C ILE A 473 9.34 16.42 -20.50
N ALA A 474 10.56 16.87 -20.21
CA ALA A 474 11.67 16.01 -19.86
C ALA A 474 12.21 16.35 -18.46
N THR A 475 12.38 15.32 -17.63
CA THR A 475 13.09 15.45 -16.36
C THR A 475 14.60 15.25 -16.56
N PRO A 476 15.46 15.85 -15.70
CA PRO A 476 16.90 15.77 -15.86
C PRO A 476 17.44 14.34 -15.79
N VAL A 477 18.43 14.05 -16.65
CA VAL A 477 19.27 12.86 -16.55
C VAL A 477 20.54 13.25 -15.80
N TYR A 478 20.70 12.74 -14.58
CA TYR A 478 21.84 13.08 -13.75
C TYR A 478 23.08 12.29 -14.20
N ASP A 479 24.29 12.80 -13.92
CA ASP A 479 25.53 12.14 -14.39
C ASP A 479 25.66 10.70 -13.86
N VAL A 480 25.14 10.44 -12.67
CA VAL A 480 25.04 9.08 -12.07
C VAL A 480 24.18 8.13 -12.91
N ASP A 481 23.21 8.65 -13.65
CA ASP A 481 22.26 7.86 -14.42
C ASP A 481 22.78 7.46 -15.80
N LYS A 482 23.77 8.18 -16.35
CA LYS A 482 24.21 8.04 -17.75
C LYS A 482 24.77 6.66 -18.10
N ASN A 483 25.10 5.84 -17.11
CA ASN A 483 25.64 4.48 -17.29
C ASN A 483 24.66 3.37 -16.90
N ILE A 484 23.43 3.69 -16.53
CA ILE A 484 22.47 2.70 -16.04
C ILE A 484 21.72 2.11 -17.23
N THR A 485 21.94 0.82 -17.46
CA THR A 485 20.95 -0.02 -18.14
C THR A 485 19.90 -0.39 -17.12
N TYR A 486 18.62 -0.10 -17.40
CA TYR A 486 17.46 -0.46 -16.58
C TYR A 486 17.63 -1.82 -15.95
N ILE A 487 17.21 -1.95 -14.67
CA ILE A 487 17.30 -3.14 -13.82
C ILE A 487 17.54 -4.37 -14.67
N ASP A 488 18.77 -4.89 -14.61
CA ASP A 488 19.24 -5.93 -15.52
C ASP A 488 18.13 -6.95 -15.69
N SER A 489 17.45 -6.90 -16.84
CA SER A 489 16.37 -7.84 -17.12
C SER A 489 16.90 -9.27 -17.11
N ASN A 490 18.23 -9.45 -17.09
CA ASN A 490 18.94 -10.70 -16.92
C ASN A 490 19.35 -11.03 -15.47
N ASP A 491 19.02 -10.22 -14.44
CA ASP A 491 19.13 -10.67 -13.04
C ASP A 491 18.26 -11.94 -12.93
N PRO A 492 18.86 -13.11 -12.69
CA PRO A 492 18.12 -14.36 -12.69
C PRO A 492 17.00 -14.39 -11.64
N ARG A 493 17.07 -13.52 -10.62
CA ARG A 493 16.05 -13.36 -9.56
C ARG A 493 14.80 -12.62 -10.03
N LEU A 494 14.90 -11.79 -11.07
CA LEU A 494 13.75 -11.09 -11.66
C LEU A 494 13.04 -11.96 -12.72
N GLN A 495 13.80 -12.80 -13.43
CA GLN A 495 13.24 -13.74 -14.41
C GLN A 495 12.68 -15.02 -13.77
N ASN A 496 13.20 -15.40 -12.61
CA ASN A 496 12.73 -16.56 -11.87
C ASN A 496 12.34 -16.06 -10.48
N GLY A 497 11.04 -16.05 -10.18
CA GLY A 497 10.56 -15.91 -8.80
C GLY A 497 11.34 -16.85 -7.87
N PRO A 498 11.44 -16.53 -6.56
CA PRO A 498 12.30 -17.26 -5.64
C PRO A 498 12.04 -18.75 -5.78
N LYS A 499 13.02 -19.49 -6.31
CA LYS A 499 12.98 -20.95 -6.34
C LYS A 499 12.84 -21.36 -4.90
N SER A 500 11.73 -22.01 -4.54
CA SER A 500 11.53 -22.58 -3.21
C SER A 500 12.78 -23.40 -2.88
N SER A 501 13.67 -22.84 -2.07
CA SER A 501 14.77 -23.61 -1.55
C SER A 501 14.11 -24.62 -0.66
N SER A 502 14.21 -25.90 -1.03
CA SER A 502 14.17 -26.99 -0.08
C SER A 502 15.40 -26.84 0.83
N THR A 503 15.43 -25.77 1.61
CA THR A 503 16.24 -25.71 2.81
C THR A 503 15.54 -26.65 3.77
N ASP A 504 16.27 -27.69 4.19
CA ASP A 504 15.93 -28.51 5.33
C ASP A 504 15.66 -27.58 6.52
N ASP A 505 14.39 -27.20 6.72
CA ASP A 505 13.87 -26.57 7.93
C ASP A 505 13.85 -27.61 9.06
N SER A 506 15.05 -28.05 9.41
CA SER A 506 15.33 -28.90 10.55
C SER A 506 15.73 -28.09 11.78
N ALA A 507 15.55 -26.76 11.75
CA ALA A 507 15.89 -25.87 12.85
C ALA A 507 14.82 -24.79 13.14
N ALA A 508 13.53 -25.11 12.98
CA ALA A 508 12.43 -24.32 13.59
C ALA A 508 11.08 -25.05 13.68
N HIS A 509 10.94 -26.26 13.11
CA HIS A 509 9.72 -27.05 13.29
C HIS A 509 9.70 -27.76 14.65
N GLY A 510 9.09 -27.09 15.62
CA GLY A 510 8.43 -27.79 16.73
C GLY A 510 7.53 -28.87 16.13
N ASN A 511 7.88 -30.13 16.42
CA ASN A 511 7.23 -31.33 15.91
C ASN A 511 5.70 -31.15 15.85
N PRO A 512 5.03 -31.28 14.69
CA PRO A 512 3.59 -31.06 14.56
C PRO A 512 2.77 -31.94 15.52
N PHE A 513 3.34 -33.06 15.97
CA PHE A 513 2.78 -33.88 17.06
C PHE A 513 2.58 -33.09 18.37
N PHE A 514 3.51 -32.20 18.75
CA PHE A 514 3.39 -31.39 19.96
C PHE A 514 2.29 -30.32 19.85
N TYR A 515 2.08 -29.74 18.66
CA TYR A 515 0.99 -28.81 18.42
C TYR A 515 -0.38 -29.49 18.53
N TYR A 516 -0.58 -30.65 17.88
CA TYR A 516 -1.83 -31.40 18.01
C TYR A 516 -2.06 -31.92 19.44
N VAL A 517 -1.01 -32.34 20.15
CA VAL A 517 -1.12 -32.76 21.56
C VAL A 517 -1.45 -31.58 22.47
N PHE A 518 -0.88 -30.40 22.24
CA PHE A 518 -1.18 -29.19 23.00
C PHE A 518 -2.61 -28.70 22.74
N GLU A 519 -3.06 -28.71 21.50
CA GLU A 519 -4.44 -28.35 21.12
C GLU A 519 -5.46 -29.33 21.73
N LEU A 520 -5.20 -30.64 21.66
CA LEU A 520 -6.01 -31.65 22.33
C LEU A 520 -6.05 -31.44 23.86
N PHE A 521 -4.91 -31.08 24.47
CA PHE A 521 -4.82 -30.81 25.90
C PHE A 521 -5.65 -29.59 26.32
N VAL A 522 -5.65 -28.51 25.52
CA VAL A 522 -6.48 -27.32 25.74
C VAL A 522 -7.97 -27.66 25.63
N ILE A 523 -8.36 -28.45 24.61
CA ILE A 523 -9.76 -28.89 24.45
C ILE A 523 -10.20 -29.76 25.64
N VAL A 524 -9.36 -30.69 26.10
CA VAL A 524 -9.65 -31.52 27.28
C VAL A 524 -9.78 -30.68 28.54
N LEU A 525 -8.93 -29.68 28.76
CA LEU A 525 -9.05 -28.76 29.89
C LEU A 525 -10.34 -27.95 29.87
N LEU A 526 -10.76 -27.46 28.70
CA LEU A 526 -12.04 -26.75 28.54
C LEU A 526 -13.24 -27.66 28.83
N LEU A 527 -13.23 -28.90 28.34
CA LEU A 527 -14.27 -29.89 28.63
C LEU A 527 -14.31 -30.26 30.11
N CYS A 528 -13.15 -30.47 30.74
CA CYS A 528 -13.06 -30.70 32.19
C CYS A 528 -13.58 -29.52 33.00
N GLY A 529 -13.28 -28.28 32.58
CA GLY A 529 -13.80 -27.06 33.19
C GLY A 529 -15.33 -26.95 33.09
N LEU A 530 -15.90 -27.29 31.94
CA LEU A 530 -17.36 -27.35 31.75
C LEU A 530 -18.02 -28.45 32.58
N VAL A 531 -17.41 -29.63 32.69
CA VAL A 531 -17.90 -30.71 33.56
C VAL A 531 -17.82 -30.32 35.03
N TYR A 532 -16.74 -29.66 35.46
CA TYR A 532 -16.60 -29.16 36.83
C TYR A 532 -17.65 -28.09 37.14
N LEU A 533 -17.87 -27.12 36.24
CA LEU A 533 -18.95 -26.13 36.37
C LEU A 533 -20.31 -26.81 36.43
N TYR A 534 -20.59 -27.77 35.55
CA TYR A 534 -21.83 -28.52 35.58
C TYR A 534 -22.03 -29.27 36.90
N GLN A 535 -21.00 -29.93 37.42
CA GLN A 535 -21.05 -30.62 38.72
C GLN A 535 -21.18 -29.65 39.89
N TYR A 536 -20.51 -28.49 39.83
CA TYR A 536 -20.61 -27.44 40.83
C TYR A 536 -22.03 -26.88 40.90
N TYR A 537 -22.65 -26.62 39.73
CA TYR A 537 -24.05 -26.17 39.65
C TYR A 537 -25.06 -27.29 39.94
N SER A 538 -24.77 -28.54 39.60
CA SER A 538 -25.65 -29.67 39.91
C SER A 538 -25.63 -30.06 41.38
N ASN A 539 -24.51 -29.85 42.08
CA ASN A 539 -24.34 -30.16 43.49
C ASN A 539 -24.65 -28.97 44.41
N SER A 540 -24.73 -27.76 43.86
CA SER A 540 -25.22 -26.57 44.56
C SER A 540 -26.74 -26.46 44.41
N ALA A 541 -27.47 -27.43 44.96
CA ALA A 541 -28.91 -27.29 45.14
C ALA A 541 -29.20 -26.47 46.42
N PRO A 542 -29.75 -25.25 46.34
CA PRO A 542 -30.40 -24.64 47.48
C PRO A 542 -31.69 -25.41 47.78
N HIS A 543 -31.86 -25.78 49.05
CA HIS A 543 -33.08 -26.38 49.56
C HIS A 543 -34.32 -25.55 49.18
N SER A 544 -35.20 -26.21 48.41
CA SER A 544 -36.68 -26.15 48.43
C SER A 544 -37.37 -24.81 48.70
N ILE A 545 -38.23 -24.40 47.77
CA ILE A 545 -39.68 -24.26 48.00
C ILE A 545 -40.41 -24.49 46.65
N LEU A 546 -41.28 -25.49 46.66
CA LEU A 546 -42.21 -25.85 45.58
C LEU A 546 -43.39 -24.88 45.53
N ALA A 547 -43.79 -24.42 44.34
CA ALA A 547 -45.20 -24.25 43.96
C ALA A 547 -45.38 -23.97 42.44
N ASP A 548 -45.96 -24.99 41.79
CA ASP A 548 -46.68 -25.10 40.53
C ASP A 548 -47.04 -23.88 39.61
N LYS A 549 -46.86 -24.17 38.31
CA LYS A 549 -47.76 -23.92 37.13
C LYS A 549 -48.21 -22.49 36.77
N HIS A 550 -47.60 -21.92 35.73
CA HIS A 550 -48.08 -21.88 34.33
C HIS A 550 -47.35 -20.80 33.51
N LYS A 551 -46.83 -21.21 32.34
CA LYS A 551 -45.96 -20.44 31.43
C LYS A 551 -46.64 -19.21 30.80
N LYS A 552 -45.86 -18.13 30.72
CA LYS A 552 -46.09 -16.86 30.00
C LYS A 552 -45.59 -16.87 28.55
N LYS A 553 -46.17 -15.92 27.81
CA LYS A 553 -45.84 -15.31 26.51
C LYS A 553 -44.40 -14.79 26.35
N SER A 554 -43.95 -14.80 25.08
CA SER A 554 -43.30 -13.75 24.24
C SER A 554 -42.24 -12.75 24.79
N LYS A 555 -41.19 -12.62 23.95
CA LYS A 555 -40.43 -11.41 23.50
C LYS A 555 -39.51 -10.64 24.47
N ASN A 556 -38.20 -10.71 24.16
CA ASN A 556 -37.33 -9.64 23.61
C ASN A 556 -35.98 -9.38 24.32
N LYS A 557 -34.97 -9.25 23.43
CA LYS A 557 -33.68 -8.52 23.47
C LYS A 557 -32.45 -9.11 24.17
N SER A 558 -31.48 -9.50 23.34
CA SER A 558 -30.15 -8.88 23.15
C SER A 558 -29.02 -9.91 23.00
N LYS A 559 -27.99 -9.49 22.23
CA LYS A 559 -26.59 -9.96 22.22
C LYS A 559 -26.22 -11.21 21.42
N ASN A 560 -25.60 -11.00 20.25
CA ASN A 560 -24.14 -11.07 20.05
C ASN A 560 -23.84 -11.47 18.59
N VAL A 561 -23.19 -10.57 17.86
CA VAL A 561 -22.52 -10.86 16.59
C VAL A 561 -21.15 -11.43 16.93
N ARG A 562 -20.86 -12.64 16.43
CA ARG A 562 -19.55 -13.29 16.53
C ARG A 562 -18.96 -13.29 15.12
N PHE A 563 -17.83 -12.62 15.00
CA PHE A 563 -16.98 -12.52 13.82
C PHE A 563 -15.81 -13.49 13.99
N LEU A 564 -15.25 -13.98 12.89
CA LEU A 564 -14.18 -15.00 12.76
C LEU A 564 -14.66 -16.46 12.89
N ASP A 565 -15.11 -17.01 11.77
CA ASP A 565 -14.89 -18.39 11.30
C ASP A 565 -15.49 -18.48 9.89
N ASP A 566 -14.75 -18.08 8.86
CA ASP A 566 -15.14 -18.28 7.45
C ASP A 566 -13.90 -18.39 6.52
N LEU A 567 -12.83 -19.01 7.03
CA LEU A 567 -11.61 -19.32 6.27
C LEU A 567 -11.33 -20.83 6.10
N GLU A 568 -12.27 -21.71 6.47
CA GLU A 568 -12.09 -23.17 6.31
C GLU A 568 -13.28 -23.94 5.70
N SER A 569 -14.29 -23.28 5.12
CA SER A 569 -15.38 -23.99 4.42
C SER A 569 -15.75 -23.32 3.10
N ASN A 570 -15.04 -23.65 2.03
CA ASN A 570 -15.53 -23.60 0.64
C ASN A 570 -14.68 -24.51 -0.28
N LEU A 571 -14.37 -25.71 0.21
CA LEU A 571 -14.10 -26.86 -0.65
C LEU A 571 -15.42 -27.63 -0.75
N ASP A 572 -15.82 -27.93 -1.98
CA ASP A 572 -17.04 -28.65 -2.37
C ASP A 572 -18.33 -27.83 -2.45
N LEU A 573 -18.56 -27.18 -3.60
CA LEU A 573 -19.86 -27.22 -4.29
C LEU A 573 -19.66 -26.92 -5.79
N ASP A 574 -19.39 -27.97 -6.57
CA ASP A 574 -19.63 -28.02 -8.01
C ASP A 574 -21.07 -28.51 -8.26
N ASN A 575 -21.65 -28.03 -9.36
CA ASN A 575 -23.00 -28.29 -9.90
C ASN A 575 -24.17 -27.55 -9.23
N THR A 576 -24.64 -26.49 -9.89
CA THR A 576 -25.97 -26.53 -10.52
C THR A 576 -26.06 -25.53 -11.67
N ASP A 577 -26.56 -26.01 -12.80
CA ASP A 577 -26.97 -25.23 -13.96
C ASP A 577 -27.97 -24.15 -13.56
N ASP A 578 -27.77 -22.91 -14.01
CA ASP A 578 -28.93 -22.06 -14.31
C ASP A 578 -28.73 -21.16 -15.52
N LYS A 579 -29.79 -21.15 -16.33
CA LYS A 579 -29.88 -20.56 -17.66
C LYS A 579 -30.16 -19.06 -17.57
N LYS A 580 -29.39 -18.32 -18.38
CA LYS A 580 -29.77 -17.14 -19.16
C LYS A 580 -30.24 -15.90 -18.39
N ASP A 581 -29.41 -14.87 -18.42
CA ASP A 581 -29.88 -13.53 -18.75
C ASP A 581 -28.84 -12.75 -19.59
N ASN A 582 -28.98 -12.81 -20.92
CA ASN A 582 -28.03 -12.24 -21.90
C ASN A 582 -28.17 -10.72 -22.09
N SER A 583 -28.95 -10.00 -21.26
CA SER A 583 -29.16 -8.56 -21.46
C SER A 583 -28.11 -7.68 -20.76
N VAL A 584 -27.51 -8.17 -19.67
CA VAL A 584 -26.55 -7.40 -18.85
C VAL A 584 -25.17 -7.34 -19.48
N MET A 585 -24.69 -8.46 -20.03
CA MET A 585 -23.41 -8.55 -20.73
C MET A 585 -23.28 -7.52 -21.86
N SER A 586 -24.37 -7.25 -22.59
CA SER A 586 -24.36 -6.27 -23.68
C SER A 586 -24.20 -4.82 -23.21
N LYS A 587 -24.75 -4.48 -22.04
CA LYS A 587 -24.69 -3.11 -21.52
C LYS A 587 -23.32 -2.79 -20.93
N LEU A 588 -22.69 -3.75 -20.25
CA LEU A 588 -21.35 -3.57 -19.71
C LEU A 588 -20.30 -3.49 -20.82
N LEU A 589 -20.37 -4.38 -21.82
CA LEU A 589 -19.47 -4.34 -22.98
C LEU A 589 -19.63 -3.05 -23.80
N SER A 590 -20.86 -2.52 -23.90
CA SER A 590 -21.15 -1.24 -24.53
C SER A 590 -20.57 -0.05 -23.77
N SER A 591 -20.58 -0.05 -22.43
CA SER A 591 -19.93 1.01 -21.64
C SER A 591 -18.39 0.90 -21.65
N MET A 592 -17.86 -0.27 -22.01
CA MET A 592 -16.42 -0.55 -22.09
C MET A 592 -15.83 -0.35 -23.50
N GLY A 593 -16.59 0.24 -24.44
CA GLY A 593 -16.11 0.56 -25.79
C GLY A 593 -15.99 -0.62 -26.76
N TYR A 594 -16.51 -1.79 -26.41
CA TYR A 594 -16.49 -2.95 -27.31
C TYR A 594 -17.71 -2.93 -28.26
N GLN A 595 -17.50 -2.50 -29.51
CA GLN A 595 -18.40 -2.84 -30.61
C GLN A 595 -17.98 -4.20 -31.18
N ALA A 596 -18.92 -5.14 -31.26
CA ALA A 596 -18.71 -6.45 -31.85
C ALA A 596 -18.23 -6.32 -33.31
N GLN A 597 -16.95 -6.64 -33.54
CA GLN A 597 -16.44 -6.85 -34.90
C GLN A 597 -16.94 -8.21 -35.41
N GLU A 598 -17.47 -8.19 -36.64
CA GLU A 598 -17.90 -9.39 -37.35
C GLU A 598 -16.76 -10.41 -37.48
N PRO A 599 -17.05 -11.73 -37.41
CA PRO A 599 -16.03 -12.75 -37.51
C PRO A 599 -15.41 -12.75 -38.91
N TYR A 600 -14.09 -12.60 -38.92
CA TYR A 600 -13.18 -12.75 -40.04
C TYR A 600 -13.50 -14.04 -40.83
N LYS A 601 -13.94 -13.89 -42.08
CA LYS A 601 -14.13 -15.02 -43.01
C LYS A 601 -12.76 -15.57 -43.43
N PRO A 602 -12.55 -16.91 -43.38
CA PRO A 602 -11.32 -17.51 -43.86
C PRO A 602 -11.21 -17.39 -45.38
N LEU A 603 -10.03 -17.02 -45.85
CA LEU A 603 -9.64 -17.05 -47.27
C LEU A 603 -9.69 -18.50 -47.77
N ASP A 604 -10.62 -18.74 -48.70
CA ASP A 604 -10.87 -20.02 -49.32
C ASP A 604 -9.74 -20.41 -50.29
N LYS A 605 -9.16 -21.59 -50.08
CA LYS A 605 -8.26 -22.25 -51.02
C LYS A 605 -9.07 -23.14 -51.96
N GLY A 606 -9.22 -22.68 -53.19
CA GLY A 606 -9.14 -23.46 -54.43
C GLY A 606 -10.13 -24.60 -54.67
N ALA A 607 -11.01 -24.40 -55.66
CA ALA A 607 -11.34 -25.43 -56.66
C ALA A 607 -11.83 -24.78 -57.96
N ASN A 608 -11.26 -25.27 -59.07
CA ASN A 608 -11.39 -24.87 -60.46
C ASN A 608 -12.81 -24.90 -61.04
N ALA A 609 -13.06 -24.03 -62.02
CA ALA A 609 -13.62 -24.39 -63.33
C ALA A 609 -13.46 -23.24 -64.35
N ASP A 610 -12.48 -23.41 -65.23
CA ASP A 610 -12.46 -23.18 -66.68
C ASP A 610 -13.18 -21.96 -67.29
N LEU A 611 -12.37 -21.07 -67.88
CA LEU A 611 -12.63 -20.45 -69.18
C LEU A 611 -11.29 -20.21 -69.91
N ASP A 612 -10.94 -21.22 -70.70
CA ASP A 612 -10.32 -21.22 -72.04
C ASP A 612 -9.45 -20.05 -72.55
N ILE A 613 -8.22 -20.44 -72.92
CA ILE A 613 -7.51 -20.21 -74.20
C ILE A 613 -6.99 -18.77 -74.48
N GLU A 614 -5.67 -18.57 -74.35
CA GLU A 614 -4.77 -18.48 -75.51
C GLU A 614 -3.29 -18.61 -75.08
N MET A 615 -2.54 -19.38 -75.87
CA MET A 615 -1.11 -19.67 -75.75
C MET A 615 -0.27 -18.49 -76.25
N ASP A 616 0.83 -18.15 -75.57
CA ASP A 616 2.15 -18.24 -76.21
C ASP A 616 3.33 -18.06 -75.24
N SER A 617 4.42 -18.69 -75.65
CA SER A 617 5.65 -19.06 -74.94
C SER A 617 6.73 -17.98 -74.85
N HIS A 618 7.67 -18.22 -73.92
CA HIS A 618 9.04 -17.70 -73.84
C HIS A 618 9.21 -16.24 -73.35
N GLY A 619 10.18 -15.89 -72.51
CA GLY A 619 11.34 -16.61 -72.01
C GLY A 619 12.07 -15.74 -70.97
N THR A 620 12.96 -16.39 -70.25
CA THR A 620 13.86 -15.81 -69.25
C THR A 620 14.94 -14.90 -69.84
N SER A 621 15.31 -13.90 -69.02
CA SER A 621 16.54 -13.08 -68.95
C SER A 621 16.84 -12.06 -70.06
N GLU A 622 16.66 -10.80 -69.66
CA GLU A 622 17.52 -9.63 -69.85
C GLU A 622 18.27 -9.43 -71.18
N LYS A 623 17.79 -8.43 -71.93
CA LYS A 623 18.59 -7.32 -72.44
C LYS A 623 17.76 -6.05 -72.47
#